data_AF-A0A838WNU7-F1
#
_entry.id   AF-A0A838WNU7-F1
#
_cell.length_a   1.000
_cell.length_b   1.000
_cell.length_c   1.000
_cell.angle_alpha   90.00
_cell.angle_beta   90.00
_cell.angle_gamma   90.00
#
_symmetry.space_group_name_H-M   'P 1'
#
loop_
_entity.id
_entity.type
_entity.pdbx_description
1 polymer ?
#
loop_
_entity_poly.entity_id
_entity_poly.type
_entity_poly.pdbx_seq_one_letter_code
_entity_poly.pdbx_strand_id
1 'polypeptide(L)'
;KRLQRSVSKKQKGSNNRKKAVSKLAKMHARIANIRKDAIHKLTNYLAKNHSEIKIEDLSVKSFLKNHKLAGAIADCGMYEFRRQLEYKT
;
A
#
# COMPACT_ATOMS: atom_id res chain seq x y z
N LYS A 1 5.55 13.31 3.47
CA LYS A 1 6.77 14.10 3.78
C LYS A 1 6.66 15.04 5.00
N ARG A 2 5.62 15.89 5.13
CA ARG A 2 5.49 16.85 6.25
C ARG A 2 5.43 16.20 7.65
N LEU A 3 4.64 15.14 7.83
CA LEU A 3 4.52 14.44 9.12
C LEU A 3 5.82 13.76 9.54
N GLN A 4 6.53 13.10 8.62
CA GLN A 4 7.85 12.52 8.87
C GLN A 4 8.87 13.58 9.30
N ARG A 5 8.92 14.74 8.61
CA ARG A 5 9.77 15.88 9.02
C ARG A 5 9.40 16.39 10.41
N SER A 6 8.10 16.49 10.71
CA SER A 6 7.60 16.91 12.03
C SER A 6 7.98 15.94 13.15
N VAL A 7 8.06 14.65 12.86
CA VAL A 7 8.55 13.62 13.79
C VAL A 7 10.06 13.79 13.98
N SER A 8 10.84 13.88 12.90
CA SER A 8 12.30 14.02 12.93
C SER A 8 12.78 15.22 13.75
N LYS A 9 12.12 16.39 13.59
CA LYS A 9 12.49 17.62 14.31
C LYS A 9 12.21 17.61 15.82
N LYS A 10 11.47 16.63 16.35
CA LYS A 10 11.13 16.58 17.79
C LYS A 10 12.12 15.73 18.57
N GLN A 11 12.46 16.18 19.77
CA GLN A 11 13.36 15.49 20.69
C GLN A 11 12.91 14.05 20.94
N LYS A 12 13.86 13.11 20.84
CA LYS A 12 13.65 11.68 21.14
C LYS A 12 13.17 11.53 22.60
N GLY A 13 12.24 10.61 22.84
CA GLY A 13 11.63 10.40 24.18
C GLY A 13 10.55 11.41 24.59
N SER A 14 10.52 12.62 24.03
CA SER A 14 9.54 13.65 24.43
C SER A 14 8.07 13.26 24.15
N ASN A 15 7.16 13.75 25.01
CA ASN A 15 5.72 13.56 24.82
C ASN A 15 5.21 14.16 23.49
N ASN A 16 5.80 15.27 23.06
CA ASN A 16 5.48 15.90 21.77
C ASN A 16 5.88 15.01 20.59
N ARG A 17 6.99 14.29 20.69
CA ARG A 17 7.38 13.30 19.68
C ARG A 17 6.41 12.13 19.64
N LYS A 18 6.00 11.58 20.79
CA LYS A 18 4.99 10.51 20.86
C LYS A 18 3.70 10.90 20.13
N LYS A 19 3.18 12.11 20.40
CA LYS A 19 2.01 12.67 19.69
C LYS A 19 2.21 12.75 18.18
N ALA A 20 3.39 13.19 17.72
CA ALA A 20 3.69 13.28 16.29
C ALA A 20 3.80 11.92 15.60
N VAL A 21 4.40 10.93 16.27
CA VAL A 21 4.47 9.55 15.78
C VAL A 21 3.07 8.95 15.65
N SER A 22 2.19 9.16 16.63
CA SER A 22 0.79 8.71 16.53
C SER A 22 0.07 9.29 15.31
N LYS A 23 0.23 10.61 15.06
CA LYS A 23 -0.33 11.25 13.85
C LYS A 23 0.22 10.64 12.55
N LEU A 24 1.52 10.37 12.50
CA LEU A 24 2.17 9.72 11.36
C LEU A 24 1.62 8.30 11.14
N ALA A 25 1.48 7.51 12.22
CA ALA A 25 0.94 6.15 12.18
C ALA A 25 -0.51 6.13 11.67
N LYS A 26 -1.38 7.03 12.16
CA LYS A 26 -2.75 7.17 11.68
C LYS A 26 -2.82 7.46 10.17
N MET A 27 -1.94 8.31 9.67
CA MET A 27 -1.86 8.62 8.25
C MET A 27 -1.44 7.39 7.42
N HIS A 28 -0.42 6.66 7.87
CA HIS A 28 -0.01 5.42 7.21
C HIS A 28 -1.11 4.34 7.23
N ALA A 29 -1.81 4.19 8.37
CA ALA A 29 -2.94 3.27 8.49
C ALA A 29 -4.08 3.64 7.52
N ARG A 30 -4.40 4.93 7.40
CA ARG A 30 -5.41 5.41 6.43
C ARG A 30 -5.02 5.06 4.99
N ILE A 31 -3.77 5.31 4.58
CA ILE A 31 -3.30 4.97 3.24
C ILE A 31 -3.37 3.46 3.00
N ALA A 32 -2.93 2.65 3.98
CA ALA A 32 -3.01 1.20 3.89
C ALA A 32 -4.46 0.70 3.75
N ASN A 33 -5.40 1.29 4.49
CA ASN A 33 -6.81 0.92 4.41
C ASN A 33 -7.44 1.31 3.07
N ILE A 34 -7.12 2.51 2.54
CA ILE A 34 -7.58 2.92 1.21
C ILE A 34 -7.07 1.94 0.14
N ARG A 35 -5.78 1.57 0.21
CA ARG A 35 -5.19 0.60 -0.73
C ARG A 35 -5.89 -0.76 -0.64
N LYS A 36 -6.12 -1.27 0.57
CA LYS A 36 -6.84 -2.53 0.80
C LYS A 36 -8.25 -2.48 0.24
N ASP A 37 -9.01 -1.42 0.53
CA ASP A 37 -10.38 -1.23 0.03
C ASP A 37 -10.44 -1.21 -1.50
N ALA A 38 -9.53 -0.48 -2.14
CA ALA A 38 -9.45 -0.44 -3.60
C ALA A 38 -9.19 -1.83 -4.21
N ILE A 39 -8.23 -2.58 -3.66
CA ILE A 39 -7.92 -3.94 -4.10
C ILE A 39 -9.12 -4.87 -3.87
N HIS A 40 -9.77 -4.80 -2.70
CA HIS A 40 -10.93 -5.63 -2.39
C HIS A 40 -12.10 -5.38 -3.36
N LYS A 41 -12.40 -4.11 -3.67
CA LYS A 41 -13.45 -3.74 -4.61
C LYS A 41 -13.13 -4.20 -6.02
N LEU A 42 -11.90 -3.98 -6.48
CA LEU A 42 -11.47 -4.38 -7.82
C LEU A 42 -11.51 -5.90 -8.00
N THR A 43 -10.94 -6.66 -7.05
CA THR A 43 -10.92 -8.13 -7.13
C THR A 43 -12.33 -8.73 -7.05
N ASN A 44 -13.21 -8.14 -6.22
CA ASN A 44 -14.61 -8.55 -6.17
C ASN A 44 -15.36 -8.26 -7.47
N TYR A 45 -15.10 -7.10 -8.09
CA TYR A 45 -15.67 -6.77 -9.40
C TYR A 45 -15.20 -7.75 -10.48
N LEU A 46 -13.90 -8.04 -10.54
CA LEU A 46 -13.35 -8.96 -11.53
C LEU A 46 -13.94 -10.37 -11.36
N ALA A 47 -13.87 -10.94 -10.15
CA ALA A 47 -14.34 -12.29 -9.87
C ALA A 47 -15.85 -12.48 -10.15
N LYS A 48 -16.67 -11.43 -9.99
CA LYS A 48 -18.11 -11.50 -10.25
C LYS A 48 -18.48 -11.35 -11.73
N ASN A 49 -17.70 -10.61 -12.51
CA ASN A 49 -18.09 -10.20 -13.86
C ASN A 49 -17.29 -10.91 -14.96
N HIS A 50 -16.23 -11.66 -14.62
CA HIS A 50 -15.38 -12.35 -15.59
C HIS A 50 -15.25 -13.81 -15.21
N SER A 51 -15.55 -14.70 -16.16
CA SER A 51 -15.49 -16.15 -15.96
C SER A 51 -14.05 -16.70 -15.98
N GLU A 52 -13.12 -16.00 -16.62
CA GLU A 52 -11.70 -16.35 -16.67
C GLU A 52 -10.86 -15.08 -16.45
N ILE A 53 -9.87 -15.16 -15.56
CA ILE A 53 -8.95 -14.06 -15.26
C ILE A 53 -7.53 -14.59 -15.37
N LYS A 54 -6.71 -14.00 -16.24
CA LYS A 54 -5.30 -14.33 -16.41
C LYS A 54 -4.42 -13.26 -15.79
N ILE A 55 -3.46 -13.66 -14.97
CA ILE A 55 -2.52 -12.76 -14.30
C ILE A 55 -1.12 -13.05 -14.83
N GLU A 56 -0.45 -12.02 -15.34
CA GLU A 56 0.95 -12.14 -15.77
C GLU A 56 1.88 -12.21 -14.56
N ASP A 57 2.80 -13.18 -14.58
CA ASP A 57 3.84 -13.31 -13.57
C ASP A 57 5.03 -12.40 -13.90
N LEU A 58 4.90 -11.13 -13.51
CA LEU A 58 5.94 -10.14 -13.69
C LEU A 58 6.89 -10.08 -12.49
N SER A 59 8.19 -9.93 -12.75
CA SER A 59 9.17 -9.67 -11.68
C SER A 59 9.00 -8.26 -11.09
N VAL A 60 8.10 -8.13 -10.12
CA VAL A 60 7.89 -6.88 -9.36
C VAL A 60 9.20 -6.38 -8.75
N LYS A 61 10.08 -7.30 -8.32
CA LYS A 61 11.42 -6.98 -7.80
C LYS A 61 12.27 -6.22 -8.82
N SER A 62 12.20 -6.60 -10.10
CA SER A 62 12.95 -5.92 -11.17
C SER A 62 12.44 -4.49 -11.38
N PHE A 63 11.12 -4.27 -11.31
CA PHE A 63 10.56 -2.93 -11.49
C PHE A 63 10.84 -1.99 -10.31
N LEU A 64 10.97 -2.52 -9.10
CA LEU A 64 11.36 -1.74 -7.91
C LEU A 64 12.79 -1.19 -7.99
N LYS A 65 13.64 -1.72 -8.89
CA LYS A 65 14.99 -1.17 -9.13
C LYS A 65 14.95 0.20 -9.83
N ASN A 66 13.88 0.50 -10.56
CA ASN A 66 13.70 1.82 -11.18
C ASN A 66 13.13 2.80 -10.15
N HIS A 67 13.98 3.63 -9.55
CA HIS A 67 13.58 4.61 -8.52
C HIS A 67 12.49 5.60 -8.97
N LYS A 68 12.32 5.84 -10.27
CA LYS A 68 11.24 6.70 -10.79
C LYS A 68 9.86 6.05 -10.65
N LEU A 69 9.79 4.73 -10.77
CA LEU A 69 8.54 3.96 -10.75
C LEU A 69 8.33 3.19 -9.44
N ALA A 70 9.41 2.93 -8.69
CA ALA A 70 9.38 2.07 -7.51
C ALA A 70 8.33 2.47 -6.47
N GLY A 71 8.14 3.78 -6.26
CA GLY A 71 7.11 4.29 -5.35
C GLY A 71 5.69 3.95 -5.81
N ALA A 72 5.39 4.21 -7.08
CA ALA A 72 4.08 3.92 -7.66
C ALA A 72 3.78 2.41 -7.65
N ILE A 73 4.76 1.60 -8.05
CA ILE A 73 4.63 0.13 -8.06
C ILE A 73 4.42 -0.44 -6.66
N ALA A 74 5.19 0.05 -5.67
CA ALA A 74 5.02 -0.35 -4.29
C ALA A 74 3.62 0.02 -3.74
N ASP A 75 3.07 1.15 -4.18
CA ASP A 75 1.74 1.60 -3.79
C ASP A 75 0.61 0.79 -4.42
N CYS A 76 0.82 0.14 -5.57
CA CYS A 76 -0.19 -0.69 -6.24
C CYS A 76 -0.54 -1.99 -5.49
N GLY A 77 0.37 -2.53 -4.66
CA GLY A 77 0.09 -3.75 -3.88
C GLY A 77 -0.17 -5.00 -4.74
N MET A 78 0.58 -5.19 -5.83
CA MET A 78 0.36 -6.25 -6.84
C MET A 78 0.29 -7.66 -6.24
N TYR A 79 1.09 -7.96 -5.22
CA TYR A 79 1.03 -9.25 -4.53
C TYR A 79 -0.32 -9.49 -3.83
N GLU A 80 -0.82 -8.48 -3.10
CA GLU A 80 -2.10 -8.59 -2.39
C GLU A 80 -3.28 -8.72 -3.37
N PHE A 81 -3.19 -8.05 -4.53
CA PHE A 81 -4.16 -8.20 -5.60
C PHE A 81 -4.23 -9.65 -6.11
N ARG A 82 -3.08 -10.26 -6.43
CA ARG A 82 -3.00 -11.67 -6.85
C ARG A 82 -3.56 -12.61 -5.78
N ARG A 83 -3.12 -12.45 -4.53
CA ARG A 83 -3.59 -13.26 -3.38
C ARG A 83 -5.11 -13.21 -3.22
N GLN A 84 -5.72 -12.03 -3.41
CA GLN A 84 -7.17 -11.88 -3.28
C GLN A 84 -7.95 -12.45 -4.46
N LEU A 85 -7.40 -12.41 -5.67
CA LEU A 85 -8.02 -13.08 -6.82
C LEU A 85 -7.97 -14.59 -6.64
N GLU A 86 -6.80 -15.17 -6.34
CA GLU A 86 -6.63 -16.62 -6.09
C GLU A 86 -7.55 -17.16 -4.99
N TYR A 87 -7.93 -16.33 -4.02
CA TYR A 87 -8.88 -16.69 -2.97
C TYR A 87 -10.37 -16.59 -3.39
N LYS A 88 -10.70 -15.71 -4.34
CA LYS A 88 -12.10 -15.37 -4.69
C LYS A 88 -12.60 -16.03 -5.98
N THR A 89 -11.69 -16.41 -6.87
CA THR A 89 -11.97 -17.18 -8.09
C THR A 89 -11.75 -18.66 -7.82
#